data_AF-A0A6B2C0Z4-F1
#
_entry.id   AF-A0A6B2C0Z4-F1
#
_cell.length_a   1.000
_cell.length_b   1.000
_cell.length_c   1.000
_cell.angle_alpha   90.00
_cell.angle_beta   90.00
_cell.angle_gamma   90.00
#
_symmetry.space_group_name_H-M   'P 1'
#
loop_
_entity.id
_entity.type
_entity.pdbx_description
1 polymer ?
#
loop_
_entity_poly.entity_id
_entity_poly.type
_entity_poly.pdbx_seq_one_letter_code
_entity_poly.pdbx_strand_id
1 'polypeptide(L)'
;MSEHEESKKIVVFEGQARIGEIMKGFTQIQLRPEDFSSPLALQMALSRIYEGLMKALSEGPRKSFVAEVRFTDSLGQNIAVGVDLGSTPPPFSKNIVKARVIIELYEEES
;
A
#
# COMPACT_ATOMS: atom_id res chain seq x y z
N MET A 1 -41.46 0.65 3.77
CA MET A 1 -40.04 0.31 3.53
C MET A 1 -39.28 1.54 3.96
N SER A 2 -38.59 1.44 5.08
CA SER A 2 -38.09 2.56 5.88
C SER A 2 -36.91 3.28 5.19
N GLU A 3 -37.09 4.57 4.99
CA GLU A 3 -36.10 5.55 4.54
C GLU A 3 -35.11 5.85 5.68
N HIS A 4 -33.99 5.13 5.71
CA HIS A 4 -32.77 5.58 6.39
C HIS A 4 -31.63 5.53 5.36
N GLU A 5 -31.63 6.49 4.44
CA GLU A 5 -30.40 6.84 3.72
C GLU A 5 -29.47 7.51 4.73
N GLU A 6 -28.57 6.72 5.32
CA GLU A 6 -27.43 7.22 6.06
C GLU A 6 -26.70 8.29 5.22
N SER A 7 -26.20 9.35 5.87
CA SER A 7 -25.52 10.50 5.28
C SER A 7 -24.18 10.12 4.59
N LYS A 8 -24.26 9.43 3.45
CA LYS A 8 -23.10 8.97 2.69
C LYS A 8 -22.63 10.00 1.67
N LYS A 9 -21.34 10.31 1.67
CA LYS A 9 -20.68 11.16 0.66
C LYS A 9 -19.60 10.37 -0.07
N ILE A 10 -19.82 10.13 -1.36
CA ILE A 10 -18.85 9.46 -2.23
C ILE A 10 -18.08 10.50 -3.06
N VAL A 11 -16.77 10.34 -3.12
CA VAL A 11 -15.87 11.09 -4.01
C VAL A 11 -15.04 10.09 -4.81
N VAL A 12 -14.89 10.35 -6.11
CA VAL A 12 -14.17 9.46 -7.04
C VAL A 12 -12.97 10.20 -7.60
N PHE A 13 -11.80 9.57 -7.51
CA PHE A 13 -10.57 10.02 -8.14
C PHE A 13 -10.13 9.04 -9.22
N GLU A 14 -9.53 9.57 -10.28
CA GLU A 14 -8.87 8.77 -11.31
C GLU A 14 -7.35 8.87 -11.16
N GLY A 15 -6.68 7.75 -11.36
CA GLY A 15 -5.23 7.64 -11.22
C GLY A 15 -4.64 6.52 -12.06
N GLN A 16 -3.40 6.20 -11.78
CA GLN A 16 -2.68 5.09 -12.41
C GLN A 16 -2.15 4.15 -11.34
N ALA A 17 -2.27 2.84 -11.57
CA ALA A 17 -1.62 1.83 -10.77
C ALA A 17 -0.45 1.22 -11.52
N ARG A 18 0.71 1.19 -10.88
CA ARG A 18 1.87 0.42 -11.34
C ARG A 18 1.87 -0.92 -10.63
N ILE A 19 1.71 -2.00 -11.39
CA ILE A 19 1.77 -3.38 -10.92
C ILE A 19 3.24 -3.79 -10.80
N GLY A 20 3.61 -4.35 -9.66
CA GLY A 20 4.93 -4.88 -9.38
C GLY A 20 4.88 -6.21 -8.63
N GLU A 21 6.00 -6.92 -8.66
CA GLU A 21 6.23 -8.11 -7.84
C GLU A 21 7.11 -7.73 -6.65
N ILE A 22 6.71 -8.16 -5.46
CA ILE A 22 7.52 -8.07 -4.25
C ILE A 22 7.65 -9.44 -3.60
N MET A 23 8.70 -9.61 -2.82
CA MET A 23 8.86 -10.78 -1.97
C MET A 23 8.15 -10.50 -0.64
N LYS A 24 7.17 -11.32 -0.27
CA LYS A 24 6.29 -11.08 0.89
C LYS A 24 7.03 -11.02 2.24
N GLY A 25 8.25 -11.58 2.32
CA GLY A 25 9.14 -11.44 3.48
C GLY A 25 9.85 -10.07 3.57
N PHE A 26 9.81 -9.27 2.51
CA PHE A 26 10.50 -7.99 2.42
C PHE A 26 9.56 -6.79 2.69
N THR A 27 8.24 -7.00 2.76
CA THR A 27 7.27 -5.94 3.09
C THR A 27 7.44 -5.38 4.50
N GLN A 28 7.99 -6.18 5.42
CA GLN A 28 8.29 -5.76 6.80
C GLN A 28 9.60 -4.97 6.92
N ILE A 29 10.36 -4.87 5.82
CA ILE A 29 11.65 -4.19 5.75
C ILE A 29 11.39 -2.75 5.33
N GLN A 30 10.99 -1.92 6.29
CA GLN A 30 10.73 -0.50 6.08
C GLN A 30 11.51 0.35 7.09
N LEU A 31 12.10 1.44 6.59
CA LEU A 31 12.63 2.51 7.42
C LEU A 31 11.49 3.44 7.82
N ARG A 32 11.37 3.71 9.12
CA ARG A 32 10.40 4.63 9.70
C ARG A 32 11.07 5.97 9.96
N PRO A 33 10.34 7.09 10.04
CA PRO A 33 10.92 8.40 10.33
C PRO A 33 11.78 8.41 11.61
N GLU A 34 11.37 7.68 12.65
CA GLU A 34 12.09 7.62 13.93
C GLU A 34 13.45 6.94 13.80
N ASP A 35 13.62 6.07 12.81
CA ASP A 35 14.90 5.39 12.54
C ASP A 35 15.97 6.39 12.05
N PHE A 36 15.59 7.61 11.63
CA PHE A 36 16.51 8.69 11.23
C PHE A 36 16.77 9.72 12.34
N SER A 37 16.27 9.49 13.56
CA SER A 37 16.40 10.45 14.68
C SER A 37 17.83 10.61 15.22
N SER A 38 18.70 9.62 15.01
CA SER A 38 20.12 9.67 15.41
C SER A 38 20.95 8.62 14.67
N PRO A 39 22.29 8.74 14.66
CA PRO A 39 23.18 7.72 14.07
C PRO A 39 22.97 6.32 14.67
N LEU A 40 22.74 6.25 16.00
CA LEU A 40 22.50 4.98 16.69
C LEU A 40 21.15 4.35 16.27
N ALA A 41 20.09 5.16 16.18
CA ALA A 41 18.78 4.68 15.72
C ALA A 41 18.85 4.10 14.30
N LEU A 42 19.61 4.74 13.41
CA LEU A 42 19.82 4.26 12.05
C LEU A 42 20.58 2.93 12.05
N GLN A 43 21.64 2.80 12.86
CA GLN A 43 22.37 1.54 13.01
C GLN A 43 21.45 0.41 13.48
N MET A 44 20.59 0.68 14.47
CA MET A 44 19.61 -0.31 14.95
C MET A 44 18.60 -0.71 13.85
N ALA A 45 18.12 0.25 13.07
CA ALA A 45 17.19 0.00 11.98
C ALA A 45 17.83 -0.85 10.87
N LEU A 46 19.09 -0.57 10.51
CA LEU A 46 19.83 -1.38 9.53
C LEU A 46 20.05 -2.81 10.01
N SER A 47 20.36 -3.03 11.29
CA SER A 47 20.46 -4.37 11.88
C SER A 47 19.14 -5.13 11.77
N ARG A 48 18.01 -4.49 12.13
CA ARG A 48 16.66 -5.07 12.01
C ARG A 48 16.33 -5.45 10.56
N ILE A 49 16.69 -4.58 9.61
CA ILE A 49 16.51 -4.83 8.17
C ILE A 49 17.32 -6.07 7.75
N TYR A 50 18.59 -6.14 8.15
CA TYR A 50 19.47 -7.28 7.83
C TYR A 50 18.91 -8.60 8.38
N GLU A 51 18.45 -8.63 9.62
CA GLU A 51 17.80 -9.82 10.21
C GLU A 51 16.54 -10.22 9.43
N GLY A 52 15.71 -9.25 9.06
CA GLY A 52 14.53 -9.47 8.21
C GLY A 52 14.89 -10.07 6.85
N LEU A 53 15.95 -9.58 6.21
CA LEU A 53 16.48 -10.12 4.95
C LEU A 53 16.91 -11.58 5.11
N MET A 54 17.71 -11.88 6.13
CA MET A 54 18.22 -13.25 6.37
C MET A 54 17.10 -14.24 6.65
N LYS A 55 16.07 -13.81 7.39
CA LYS A 55 14.88 -14.61 7.67
C LYS A 55 14.07 -14.87 6.39
N ALA A 56 13.84 -13.84 5.58
CA ALA A 56 13.11 -13.96 4.32
C ALA A 56 13.82 -14.88 3.30
N LEU A 57 15.15 -14.87 3.28
CA LEU A 57 15.94 -15.79 2.46
C LEU A 57 15.83 -17.25 2.95
N SER A 58 15.74 -17.46 4.27
CA SER A 58 15.65 -18.79 4.89
C SER A 58 14.26 -19.44 4.71
N GLU A 59 13.19 -18.64 4.75
CA GLU A 59 11.81 -19.13 4.59
C GLU A 59 11.42 -19.39 3.12
N GLY A 60 12.27 -18.98 2.17
CA GLY A 60 12.08 -19.12 0.73
C GLY A 60 11.20 -18.03 0.10
N PRO A 61 11.46 -17.64 -1.16
CA PRO A 61 10.75 -16.53 -1.81
C PRO A 61 9.26 -16.82 -2.01
N ARG A 62 8.40 -16.15 -1.25
CA ARG A 62 6.96 -16.04 -1.56
C ARG A 62 6.72 -14.76 -2.33
N LYS A 63 6.42 -14.88 -3.63
CA LYS A 63 6.03 -13.75 -4.47
C LYS A 63 4.65 -13.23 -4.05
N SER A 64 4.51 -11.91 -3.98
CA SER A 64 3.23 -11.20 -3.88
C SER A 64 3.22 -10.12 -4.96
N PHE A 65 2.07 -9.93 -5.59
CA PHE A 65 1.85 -8.83 -6.52
C PHE A 65 1.28 -7.65 -5.75
N VAL A 66 1.74 -6.45 -6.09
CA VAL A 66 1.24 -5.20 -5.50
C VAL A 66 0.98 -4.17 -6.58
N ALA A 67 0.06 -3.24 -6.28
CA ALA A 67 -0.19 -2.06 -7.08
C ALA A 67 0.20 -0.81 -6.28
N GLU A 68 1.10 0.01 -6.81
CA GLU A 68 1.28 1.39 -6.34
C GLU A 68 0.30 2.27 -7.13
N VAL A 69 -0.79 2.68 -6.49
CA VAL A 69 -1.80 3.59 -7.05
C VAL A 69 -1.40 5.02 -6.76
N ARG A 70 -1.33 5.86 -7.79
CA ARG A 70 -1.10 7.31 -7.65
C ARG A 70 -2.26 8.11 -8.21
N PHE A 71 -2.75 9.08 -7.46
CA PHE A 71 -3.84 9.99 -7.85
C PHE A 71 -3.65 11.36 -7.20
N THR A 72 -4.32 12.38 -7.75
CA THR A 72 -4.35 13.72 -7.17
C THR A 72 -5.66 13.89 -6.38
N ASP A 73 -5.56 14.29 -5.12
CA ASP A 73 -6.74 14.54 -4.27
C ASP A 73 -7.45 15.85 -4.63
N SER A 74 -8.55 16.16 -3.94
CA SER A 74 -9.35 17.37 -4.17
C SER A 74 -8.63 18.67 -3.76
N LEU A 75 -7.51 18.57 -3.04
CA LEU A 75 -6.69 19.68 -2.56
C LEU A 75 -5.39 19.84 -3.38
N GLY A 76 -5.24 19.07 -4.48
CA GLY A 76 -4.08 19.14 -5.36
C GLY A 76 -2.86 18.36 -4.88
N GLN A 77 -2.98 17.54 -3.83
CA GLN A 77 -1.88 16.71 -3.32
C GLN A 77 -1.76 15.42 -4.12
N ASN A 78 -0.52 14.99 -4.38
CA ASN A 78 -0.25 13.72 -5.04
C ASN A 78 -0.14 12.60 -4.00
N ILE A 79 -1.10 11.68 -4.01
CA ILE A 79 -1.23 10.60 -3.04
C ILE A 79 -0.78 9.29 -3.69
N ALA A 80 0.01 8.51 -2.95
CA ALA A 80 0.41 7.16 -3.34
C ALA A 80 -0.14 6.15 -2.33
N VAL A 81 -0.84 5.11 -2.81
CA VAL A 81 -1.44 4.06 -2.00
C VAL A 81 -0.97 2.70 -2.51
N GLY A 82 -0.53 1.82 -1.61
CA GLY A 82 -0.21 0.44 -1.92
C GLY A 82 -1.44 -0.47 -1.82
N VAL A 83 -1.64 -1.34 -2.80
CA VAL A 83 -2.69 -2.37 -2.80
C VAL A 83 -2.03 -3.75 -2.92
N ASP A 84 -2.30 -4.67 -1.99
CA ASP A 84 -1.87 -6.08 -2.10
C ASP A 84 -2.82 -6.81 -3.06
N LEU A 85 -2.25 -7.39 -4.13
CA LEU A 85 -2.98 -8.15 -5.16
C LEU A 85 -2.87 -9.66 -4.94
N GLY A 86 -2.17 -10.09 -3.88
CA GLY A 86 -2.01 -11.49 -3.51
C GLY A 86 -0.89 -12.21 -4.26
N SER A 87 -0.88 -13.54 -4.21
CA SER A 87 0.21 -14.38 -4.72
C SER A 87 0.07 -14.82 -6.17
N THR A 88 -1.07 -14.58 -6.80
CA THR A 88 -1.34 -14.91 -8.20
C THR A 88 -1.19 -13.68 -9.09
N PRO A 89 -0.62 -13.81 -10.30
CA PRO A 89 -0.51 -12.70 -11.23
C PRO A 89 -1.89 -12.07 -11.50
N PRO A 90 -2.05 -10.75 -11.34
CA PRO A 90 -3.32 -10.10 -11.62
C PRO A 90 -3.63 -10.17 -13.13
N PRO A 91 -4.92 -10.19 -13.54
CA PRO A 91 -5.35 -10.43 -14.90
C PRO A 91 -5.18 -9.18 -15.80
N PHE A 92 -3.99 -8.58 -15.81
CA PHE A 92 -3.67 -7.41 -16.61
C PHE A 92 -2.61 -7.77 -17.65
N SER A 93 -2.79 -7.29 -18.88
CA SER A 93 -1.79 -7.42 -19.95
C SER A 93 -0.68 -6.37 -19.88
N LYS A 94 -0.81 -5.37 -19.01
CA LYS A 94 0.12 -4.24 -18.86
C LYS A 94 0.46 -4.04 -17.38
N ASN A 95 1.69 -3.60 -17.13
CA ASN A 95 2.17 -3.26 -15.78
C ASN A 95 1.70 -1.88 -15.30
N ILE A 96 1.12 -1.06 -16.18
CA ILE A 96 0.49 0.22 -15.85
C ILE A 96 -0.97 0.14 -16.27
N VAL A 97 -1.86 0.30 -15.30
CA VAL A 97 -3.31 0.24 -15.50
C VAL A 97 -3.97 1.50 -14.95
N LYS A 98 -5.18 1.79 -15.42
CA LYS A 98 -6.00 2.84 -14.82
C LYS A 98 -6.47 2.39 -13.44
N ALA A 99 -6.47 3.32 -12.49
CA ALA A 99 -7.01 3.10 -11.16
C ALA A 99 -8.16 4.07 -10.92
N ARG A 100 -9.20 3.58 -10.25
CA ARG A 100 -10.28 4.40 -9.70
C ARG A 100 -10.22 4.28 -8.20
N VAL A 101 -10.12 5.40 -7.51
CA VAL A 101 -10.14 5.48 -6.05
C VAL A 101 -11.49 6.04 -5.64
N ILE A 102 -12.22 5.31 -4.81
CA ILE A 102 -13.53 5.71 -4.31
C ILE A 102 -13.36 5.93 -2.82
N ILE A 103 -13.56 7.17 -2.38
CA ILE A 103 -13.59 7.53 -0.96
C ILE A 103 -15.04 7.71 -0.58
N GLU A 104 -15.49 6.95 0.40
CA GLU A 104 -16.83 7.02 0.96
C GLU A 104 -16.72 7.53 2.40
N LEU A 105 -17.39 8.63 2.69
CA LEU A 105 -17.58 9.16 4.03
C LEU A 105 -18.97 8.77 4.50
N TYR A 106 -19.07 8.17 5.67
CA TYR A 106 -20.32 7.72 6.27
C TYR A 106 -20.22 7.82 7.80
N GLU A 107 -21.35 7.97 8.48
CA GLU A 107 -21.43 7.94 9.94
C GLU A 107 -21.51 6.48 10.43
N GLU A 108 -20.89 6.18 11.56
CA GLU A 108 -20.99 4.85 12.19
C GLU A 108 -22.35 4.73 12.90
N GLU A 109 -23.16 3.71 12.55
CA GLU A 109 -24.42 3.44 13.25
C GLU A 109 -24.12 3.17 14.73
N SER A 110 -24.66 4.01 15.62
CA SER A 110 -24.52 3.89 17.08
C SER A 110 -25.47 2.86 17.67
#